data_AF-A0A9E0JAF1-F1
#
_entry.id   AF-A0A9E0JAF1-F1
#
_cell.length_a   1.000
_cell.length_b   1.000
_cell.length_c   1.000
_cell.angle_alpha   90.00
_cell.angle_beta   90.00
_cell.angle_gamma   90.00
#
_symmetry.space_group_name_H-M   'P 1'
#
loop_
_entity.id
_entity.type
_entity.pdbx_description
1 polymer ?
#
loop_
_entity_poly.entity_id
_entity_poly.type
_entity_poly.pdbx_seq_one_letter_code
_entity_poly.pdbx_strand_id
1 'polypeptide(L)'
;MGYRQVVGTTTWTFPDLKDLMAKASPLRSGDALAGLAASCAQENGAAKLALADVPLKVLLDQPLIPYETDEVTRLICDGHDALAFAP
;
A
#
# COMPACT_ATOMS: atom_id res chain seq x y z
N MET A 1 -8.43 4.95 8.58
CA MET A 1 -8.90 5.90 7.55
C MET A 1 -8.53 5.30 6.21
N GLY A 2 -9.47 5.24 5.25
CA GLY A 2 -9.19 4.69 3.93
C GLY A 2 -8.48 5.68 3.01
N TYR A 3 -7.79 5.15 2.00
CA TYR A 3 -7.15 5.93 0.93
C TYR A 3 -8.14 6.19 -0.18
N ARG A 4 -7.96 7.30 -0.91
CA ARG A 4 -8.92 7.73 -1.94
C ARG A 4 -8.21 8.43 -3.08
N GLN A 5 -8.60 8.13 -4.31
CA GLN A 5 -8.20 8.88 -5.50
C GLN A 5 -9.40 9.21 -6.38
N VAL A 6 -9.44 10.43 -6.92
CA VAL A 6 -10.42 10.81 -7.95
C VAL A 6 -9.75 10.75 -9.31
N VAL A 7 -10.35 10.01 -10.25
CA VAL A 7 -9.90 9.92 -11.64
C VAL A 7 -11.10 10.19 -12.54
N GLY A 8 -11.10 11.34 -13.22
CA GLY A 8 -12.26 11.83 -13.97
C GLY A 8 -13.45 12.07 -13.03
N THR A 9 -14.57 11.40 -13.29
CA THR A 9 -15.79 11.48 -12.47
C THR A 9 -15.88 10.37 -11.42
N THR A 10 -14.93 9.42 -11.41
CA THR A 10 -14.98 8.26 -10.52
C THR A 10 -14.09 8.49 -9.30
N THR A 11 -14.66 8.23 -8.12
CA THR A 11 -13.91 8.17 -6.85
C THR A 11 -13.58 6.72 -6.54
N TRP A 12 -12.29 6.41 -6.44
CA TRP A 12 -11.78 5.12 -6.00
C TRP A 12 -11.40 5.20 -4.53
N THR A 13 -11.74 4.18 -3.75
CA THR A 13 -11.45 4.11 -2.32
C THR A 13 -10.82 2.77 -1.99
N PHE A 14 -9.77 2.79 -1.16
CA PHE A 14 -9.06 1.62 -0.67
C PHE A 14 -9.16 1.61 0.86
N PRO A 15 -9.69 0.55 1.49
CA PRO A 15 -10.02 0.54 2.91
C PRO A 15 -8.79 0.68 3.82
N ASP A 16 -7.65 0.12 3.40
CA ASP A 16 -6.40 0.15 4.14
C ASP A 16 -5.18 0.12 3.19
N LEU A 17 -3.98 0.14 3.78
CA LEU A 17 -2.73 0.19 3.04
C LEU A 17 -2.45 -1.14 2.30
N LYS A 18 -2.93 -2.27 2.85
CA LYS A 18 -2.73 -3.60 2.24
C LYS A 18 -3.47 -3.68 0.92
N ASP A 19 -4.75 -3.28 0.92
CA ASP A 19 -5.55 -3.24 -0.30
C ASP A 19 -4.97 -2.24 -1.30
N LEU A 20 -4.61 -1.04 -0.86
CA LEU A 20 -3.99 -0.04 -1.75
C LEU A 20 -2.73 -0.58 -2.45
N MET A 21 -1.79 -1.15 -1.68
CA MET A 21 -0.54 -1.71 -2.22
C MET A 21 -0.79 -2.89 -3.16
N ALA A 22 -1.74 -3.77 -2.82
CA ALA A 22 -2.13 -4.88 -3.66
C ALA A 22 -2.73 -4.41 -4.99
N LYS A 23 -3.68 -3.47 -4.95
CA LYS A 23 -4.34 -2.94 -6.14
C LYS A 23 -3.41 -2.10 -7.00
N ALA A 24 -2.35 -1.52 -6.42
CA ALA A 24 -1.32 -0.79 -7.16
C ALA A 24 -0.29 -1.69 -7.87
N SER A 25 -0.20 -2.99 -7.53
CA SER A 25 0.77 -3.91 -8.16
C SER A 25 0.45 -4.13 -9.65
N PRO A 26 1.44 -4.36 -10.53
CA PRO A 26 1.16 -4.82 -11.89
C PRO A 26 0.35 -6.12 -11.87
N LEU A 27 -0.56 -6.31 -12.83
CA LEU A 27 -1.39 -7.52 -12.90
C LEU A 27 -0.52 -8.78 -12.97
N ARG A 28 -0.65 -9.63 -11.94
CA ARG A 28 0.04 -10.92 -11.80
C ARG A 28 -0.99 -12.00 -11.51
N SER A 29 -0.78 -13.20 -12.07
CA SER A 29 -1.70 -14.33 -11.89
C SER A 29 -1.83 -14.76 -10.42
N GLY A 30 -0.75 -14.65 -9.62
CA GLY A 30 -0.77 -14.94 -8.19
C GLY A 30 -1.71 -14.00 -7.41
N ASP A 31 -1.54 -12.69 -7.59
CA ASP A 31 -2.39 -11.68 -6.94
C ASP A 31 -3.85 -11.82 -7.38
N ALA A 32 -4.09 -12.17 -8.64
CA ALA A 32 -5.42 -12.43 -9.16
C ALA A 32 -6.05 -13.68 -8.52
N LEU A 33 -5.30 -14.78 -8.40
CA LEU A 33 -5.75 -16.02 -7.75
C LEU A 33 -6.04 -15.80 -6.26
N ALA A 34 -5.27 -14.93 -5.60
CA ALA A 34 -5.49 -14.54 -4.22
C ALA A 34 -6.63 -13.52 -4.02
N GLY A 35 -7.25 -13.03 -5.09
CA GLY A 35 -8.32 -12.01 -5.03
C GLY A 35 -7.84 -10.60 -4.69
N LEU A 36 -6.53 -10.35 -4.77
CA LEU A 36 -5.90 -9.10 -4.36
C LEU A 36 -5.70 -8.12 -5.51
N ALA A 37 -5.56 -8.63 -6.75
CA ALA A 37 -5.34 -7.79 -7.92
C ALA A 37 -6.47 -6.78 -8.17
N ALA A 38 -6.15 -5.63 -8.77
CA ALA A 38 -7.16 -4.69 -9.23
C ALA A 38 -8.12 -5.32 -10.24
N SER A 39 -9.40 -4.96 -10.15
CA SER A 39 -10.47 -5.43 -11.03
C SER A 39 -10.32 -4.92 -12.46
N CYS A 40 -9.66 -3.77 -12.65
CA CYS A 40 -9.41 -3.17 -13.95
C CYS A 40 -8.16 -2.28 -13.96
N ALA A 41 -7.73 -1.90 -15.16
CA ALA A 41 -6.58 -1.01 -15.35
C ALA A 41 -6.82 0.39 -14.75
N GLN A 42 -8.06 0.91 -14.78
CA GLN A 42 -8.38 2.20 -14.17
C GLN A 42 -8.23 2.17 -12.65
N GLU A 43 -8.71 1.12 -11.97
CA GLU A 43 -8.54 0.94 -10.53
C GLU A 43 -7.05 0.82 -10.17
N ASN A 44 -6.28 0.06 -10.96
CA ASN A 44 -4.83 -0.05 -10.77
C ASN A 44 -4.12 1.31 -10.90
N GLY A 45 -4.48 2.10 -11.92
CA GLY A 45 -3.96 3.45 -12.10
C GLY A 45 -4.32 4.38 -10.94
N ALA A 46 -5.57 4.33 -10.47
CA ALA A 46 -6.02 5.09 -9.31
C ALA A 46 -5.29 4.68 -8.01
N ALA A 47 -5.07 3.37 -7.80
CA ALA A 47 -4.31 2.84 -6.67
C ALA A 47 -2.86 3.32 -6.70
N LYS A 48 -2.20 3.31 -7.87
CA LYS A 48 -0.83 3.84 -8.01
C LYS A 48 -0.74 5.32 -7.68
N LEU A 49 -1.70 6.12 -8.12
CA LEU A 49 -1.75 7.55 -7.81
C LEU A 49 -1.98 7.77 -6.30
N ALA A 50 -2.96 7.10 -5.71
CA ALA A 50 -3.20 7.16 -4.27
C ALA A 50 -1.97 6.72 -3.47
N LEU A 51 -1.28 5.67 -3.89
CA LEU A 51 -0.07 5.16 -3.23
C LEU A 51 1.10 6.14 -3.33
N ALA A 52 1.23 6.87 -4.45
CA ALA A 52 2.27 7.88 -4.63
C ALA A 52 2.13 9.05 -3.64
N ASP A 53 0.91 9.35 -3.19
CA ASP A 53 0.63 10.40 -2.21
C ASP A 53 0.80 9.91 -0.75
N VAL A 54 1.12 8.63 -0.52
CA VAL A 54 1.33 8.08 0.83
C VAL A 54 2.72 8.45 1.34
N PRO A 55 2.85 9.13 2.50
CA PRO A 55 4.15 9.41 3.09
C PRO A 55 4.89 8.12 3.46
N LEU A 56 6.19 8.04 3.17
CA LEU A 56 6.99 6.84 3.44
C LEU A 56 6.92 6.38 4.90
N LYS A 57 6.84 7.31 5.85
CA LYS A 57 6.71 7.03 7.29
C LYS A 57 5.49 6.18 7.63
N VAL A 58 4.41 6.24 6.84
CA VAL A 58 3.21 5.43 7.04
C VAL A 58 3.52 3.94 6.94
N LEU A 59 4.48 3.52 6.11
CA LEU A 59 4.88 2.12 5.97
C LEU A 59 5.49 1.55 7.27
N LEU A 60 6.09 2.42 8.10
CA LEU A 60 6.68 2.07 9.39
C LEU A 60 5.66 2.19 10.54
N ASP A 61 4.83 3.23 10.50
CA ASP A 61 3.81 3.45 11.53
C ASP A 61 2.63 2.45 11.42
N GLN A 62 2.41 1.90 10.22
CA GLN A 62 1.34 0.94 9.91
C GLN A 62 1.87 -0.23 9.07
N PRO A 63 2.73 -1.11 9.64
CA PRO A 63 3.29 -2.23 8.90
C PRO A 63 2.18 -3.22 8.47
N LEU A 64 2.37 -3.88 7.33
CA LEU A 64 1.38 -4.82 6.80
C LEU A 64 1.16 -6.03 7.72
N ILE A 65 2.20 -6.46 8.44
CA ILE A 65 2.10 -7.49 9.47
C ILE A 65 2.44 -6.84 10.81
N PRO A 66 1.68 -7.08 11.89
CA PRO A 66 1.95 -6.43 13.17
C PRO A 66 3.34 -6.76 13.72
N TYR A 67 4.05 -5.73 14.16
CA TYR A 67 5.42 -5.78 14.69
C TYR A 67 5.57 -6.83 15.81
N GLU A 68 4.58 -6.91 16.69
CA GLU A 68 4.59 -7.81 17.85
C GLU A 68 4.54 -9.28 17.44
N THR A 69 3.99 -9.58 16.26
CA THR A 69 3.69 -10.95 15.81
C THR A 69 4.63 -11.46 14.71
N ASP A 70 5.51 -10.61 14.18
CA ASP A 70 6.33 -10.95 13.02
C ASP A 70 7.78 -10.49 13.16
N GLU A 71 8.72 -11.44 13.14
CA GLU A 71 10.14 -11.15 13.36
C GLU A 71 10.77 -10.34 12.22
N VAL A 72 10.28 -10.54 10.99
CA VAL A 72 10.80 -9.83 9.81
C VAL A 72 10.40 -8.36 9.87
N THR A 73 9.16 -8.06 10.26
CA THR A 73 8.70 -6.69 10.50
C THR A 73 9.54 -6.02 11.58
N ARG A 74 9.85 -6.72 12.69
CA ARG A 74 10.75 -6.16 13.71
C ARG A 74 12.12 -5.82 13.16
N LEU A 75 12.73 -6.75 12.42
CA LEU A 75 14.04 -6.53 11.82
C LEU A 75 14.04 -5.31 10.88
N ILE A 76 13.00 -5.15 10.05
CA ILE A 76 12.87 -4.01 9.14
C ILE A 76 12.72 -2.69 9.92
N CYS A 77 11.83 -2.65 10.91
CA CYS A 77 11.57 -1.44 11.70
C CYS A 77 12.77 -1.05 12.57
N ASP A 78 13.41 -2.01 13.26
CA ASP A 78 14.54 -1.76 14.16
C ASP A 78 15.83 -1.42 13.40
N GLY A 79 15.97 -1.94 12.18
CA GLY A 79 17.08 -1.62 11.28
C GLY A 79 16.91 -0.33 10.49
N HIS A 80 15.78 0.37 10.61
CA HIS A 80 15.51 1.59 9.87
C HIS A 80 16.31 2.78 10.43
N ASP A 81 17.07 3.46 9.57
CA ASP A 81 17.77 4.70 9.91
C ASP A 81 16.82 5.91 9.79
N ALA A 82 16.27 6.36 10.92
CA ALA A 82 15.34 7.49 10.94
C ALA A 82 15.95 8.82 10.46
N LEU A 83 17.27 9.01 10.56
CA LEU A 83 17.92 10.26 10.13
C LEU A 83 18.11 10.28 8.62
N ALA A 84 18.48 9.14 8.02
CA ALA A 84 18.61 9.03 6.57
C ALA A 84 17.28 9.25 5.82
N PHE A 85 16.15 9.05 6.51
CA PHE A 85 14.80 9.21 5.97
C PHE A 85 14.05 10.42 6.56
N ALA A 86 14.77 11.37 7.17
CA ALA A 86 14.21 12.66 7.54
C ALA A 86 13.83 13.48 6.27
N PRO A 87 12.76 14.29 6.31
CA PRO A 87 12.28 15.08 5.17
C PRO A 87 13.21 16.21 4.74
#